data_AF-M2QBL3-F1
#
_entry.id   AF-M2QBL3-F1
#
_cell.length_a   1.000
_cell.length_b   1.000
_cell.length_c   1.000
_cell.angle_alpha   90.00
_cell.angle_beta   90.00
_cell.angle_gamma   90.00
#
_symmetry.space_group_name_H-M   'P 1'
#
loop_
_entity.id
_entity.type
_entity.pdbx_description
1 polymer ?
#
loop_
_entity_poly.entity_id
_entity_poly.type
_entity_poly.pdbx_seq_one_letter_code
_entity_poly.pdbx_strand_id
1 'polypeptide(L)'
;MQGHGSRRSEEAGGRMETGSKIVDAVRVLVVRYCRARIGRRSGSYDAADAVAKNSCREIIAGAARAPALLTLAYDVTHGLVDDFHRTAAELPNPLSGLPGQQREIMVLRSLVGLSAEDTAIALGCSVQAVRLGQHRALTALRPAPA
;
A
#
# COMPACT_ATOMS: atom_id res chain seq x y z
N MET A 1 -40.28 -24.28 20.22
CA MET A 1 -38.80 -24.37 20.16
C MET A 1 -38.36 -24.26 18.70
N GLN A 2 -38.16 -23.05 18.17
CA GLN A 2 -37.54 -22.80 16.85
C GLN A 2 -37.18 -21.32 16.77
N GLY A 3 -35.93 -21.00 16.41
CA GLY A 3 -35.52 -19.59 16.21
C GLY A 3 -34.03 -19.24 16.39
N HIS A 4 -33.15 -20.15 16.82
CA HIS A 4 -31.73 -19.83 17.05
C HIS A 4 -30.76 -20.17 15.90
N GLY A 5 -31.24 -20.80 14.81
CA GLY A 5 -30.41 -21.22 13.67
C GLY A 5 -30.21 -20.15 12.59
N SER A 6 -31.18 -19.26 12.34
CA SER A 6 -31.17 -18.35 11.18
C SER A 6 -30.24 -17.14 11.36
N ARG A 7 -30.19 -16.54 12.56
CA ARG A 7 -29.35 -15.35 12.82
C ARG A 7 -27.84 -15.64 12.73
N ARG A 8 -27.41 -16.83 13.13
CA ARG A 8 -25.97 -17.18 13.14
C ARG A 8 -25.39 -17.34 11.73
N SER A 9 -26.22 -17.76 10.77
CA SER A 9 -25.83 -17.85 9.35
C SER A 9 -25.78 -16.48 8.67
N GLU A 10 -26.67 -15.55 9.03
CA GLU A 10 -26.64 -14.16 8.53
C GLU A 10 -25.42 -13.38 9.07
N GLU A 11 -25.10 -13.54 10.35
CA GLU A 11 -23.92 -12.90 10.99
C GLU A 11 -22.59 -13.44 10.44
N ALA A 12 -22.50 -14.75 10.16
CA ALA A 12 -21.34 -15.35 9.53
C ALA A 12 -21.16 -14.88 8.07
N GLY A 13 -22.27 -14.78 7.32
CA GLY A 13 -22.28 -14.25 5.95
C GLY A 13 -21.77 -12.82 5.87
N GLY A 14 -22.28 -11.92 6.72
CA GLY A 14 -21.86 -10.52 6.72
C GLY A 14 -20.39 -10.29 7.09
N ARG A 15 -19.83 -11.12 7.99
CA ARG A 15 -18.42 -11.05 8.36
C ARG A 15 -17.49 -11.48 7.22
N MET A 16 -17.86 -12.53 6.48
CA MET A 16 -17.11 -12.98 5.31
C MET A 16 -17.22 -11.98 4.15
N GLU A 17 -18.39 -11.40 3.92
CA GLU A 17 -18.59 -10.37 2.89
C GLU A 17 -17.76 -9.11 3.20
N THR A 18 -17.75 -8.66 4.46
CA THR A 18 -16.91 -7.53 4.90
C THR A 18 -15.43 -7.85 4.73
N GLY A 19 -15.00 -9.07 5.11
CA GLY A 19 -13.64 -9.54 4.89
C GLY A 19 -13.24 -9.51 3.41
N SER A 20 -14.11 -9.99 2.52
CA SER A 20 -13.88 -9.96 1.07
C SER A 20 -13.72 -8.53 0.55
N LYS A 21 -14.60 -7.61 0.95
CA LYS A 21 -14.52 -6.19 0.55
C LYS A 21 -13.20 -5.55 0.99
N ILE A 22 -12.74 -5.86 2.19
CA ILE A 22 -11.46 -5.36 2.71
C ILE A 22 -10.29 -5.93 1.90
N VAL A 23 -10.29 -7.24 1.62
CA VAL A 23 -9.25 -7.87 0.81
C VAL A 23 -9.19 -7.28 -0.60
N ASP A 24 -10.34 -7.04 -1.22
CA ASP A 24 -10.41 -6.39 -2.54
C ASP A 24 -9.87 -4.95 -2.50
N ALA A 25 -10.23 -4.18 -1.48
CA ALA A 25 -9.70 -2.83 -1.28
C ALA A 25 -8.17 -2.85 -1.13
N VAL A 26 -7.64 -3.71 -0.25
CA VAL A 26 -6.19 -3.86 -0.03
C VAL A 26 -5.48 -4.28 -1.32
N ARG A 27 -6.03 -5.23 -2.07
CA ARG A 27 -5.47 -5.67 -3.36
C ARG A 27 -5.30 -4.51 -4.33
N VAL A 28 -6.30 -3.62 -4.44
CA VAL A 28 -6.22 -2.43 -5.30
C VAL A 28 -5.08 -1.51 -4.85
N LEU A 29 -4.94 -1.27 -3.55
CA LEU A 29 -3.88 -0.42 -2.98
C LEU A 29 -2.49 -1.01 -3.24
N VAL A 30 -2.32 -2.31 -2.99
CA VAL A 30 -1.06 -3.04 -3.20
C VAL A 30 -0.63 -2.99 -4.67
N VAL A 31 -1.55 -3.26 -5.60
CA VAL A 31 -1.24 -3.20 -7.05
C VAL A 31 -0.82 -1.79 -7.47
N ARG A 32 -1.53 -0.76 -7.01
CA ARG A 32 -1.16 0.64 -7.30
C ARG A 32 0.23 0.97 -6.77
N TYR A 33 0.52 0.56 -5.54
CA TYR A 33 1.82 0.77 -4.90
C TYR A 33 2.96 0.08 -5.67
N CYS A 34 2.82 -1.23 -5.96
CA CYS A 34 3.84 -1.99 -6.69
C CYS A 34 4.10 -1.38 -8.06
N ARG A 35 3.04 -1.04 -8.83
CA ARG A 35 3.20 -0.42 -10.15
C ARG A 35 3.84 0.96 -10.08
N ALA A 36 3.53 1.76 -9.06
CA ALA A 36 4.15 3.06 -8.83
C ALA A 36 5.63 2.96 -8.52
N ARG A 37 6.04 1.98 -7.70
CA ARG A 37 7.43 1.80 -7.25
C ARG A 37 8.31 1.07 -8.28
N ILE A 38 7.76 0.05 -8.94
CA ILE A 38 8.49 -0.81 -9.89
C ILE A 38 8.46 -0.26 -11.31
N GLY A 39 7.38 0.44 -11.69
CA GLY A 39 7.19 0.96 -13.04
C GLY A 39 6.90 -0.13 -14.08
N ARG A 40 6.94 0.27 -15.37
CA ARG A 40 6.82 -0.67 -16.49
C ARG A 40 8.19 -1.20 -16.89
N ARG A 41 8.29 -2.50 -17.15
CA ARG A 41 9.49 -3.13 -17.73
C ARG A 41 9.14 -3.76 -19.05
N SER A 42 9.93 -3.50 -20.08
CA SER A 42 9.63 -3.93 -21.46
C SER A 42 8.21 -3.55 -21.91
N GLY A 43 7.68 -2.44 -21.39
CA GLY A 43 6.33 -1.94 -21.71
C GLY A 43 5.17 -2.52 -20.86
N SER A 44 5.37 -3.56 -20.05
CA SER A 44 4.32 -4.18 -19.23
C SER A 44 4.53 -3.99 -17.72
N TYR A 45 3.52 -4.35 -16.92
CA TYR A 45 3.57 -4.33 -15.45
C TYR A 45 3.78 -5.72 -14.83
N ASP A 46 4.20 -6.73 -15.60
CA ASP A 46 4.19 -8.12 -15.14
C ASP A 46 5.04 -8.35 -13.88
N ALA A 47 6.20 -7.69 -13.80
CA ALA A 47 7.05 -7.74 -12.62
C ALA A 47 6.37 -7.10 -11.39
N ALA A 48 5.73 -5.94 -11.58
CA ALA A 48 4.99 -5.27 -10.50
C ALA A 48 3.80 -6.09 -10.04
N ASP A 49 3.07 -6.72 -10.96
CA ASP A 49 1.91 -7.54 -10.67
C ASP A 49 2.31 -8.87 -10.00
N ALA A 50 3.48 -9.42 -10.32
CA ALA A 50 4.04 -10.57 -9.61
C ALA A 50 4.39 -10.24 -8.14
N VAL A 51 5.03 -9.09 -7.90
CA VAL A 51 5.30 -8.61 -6.53
C VAL A 51 3.98 -8.37 -5.78
N ALA A 52 3.00 -7.71 -6.41
CA ALA A 52 1.70 -7.46 -5.80
C ALA A 52 0.96 -8.74 -5.39
N LYS A 53 1.04 -9.80 -6.21
CA LYS A 53 0.46 -11.12 -5.89
C LYS A 53 1.14 -11.74 -4.66
N ASN A 54 2.47 -11.67 -4.57
CA ASN A 54 3.21 -12.16 -3.42
C ASN A 54 2.84 -11.37 -2.16
N SER A 55 2.78 -10.03 -2.24
CA SER A 55 2.35 -9.17 -1.14
C SER A 55 0.93 -9.52 -0.67
N CYS A 56 -0.03 -9.67 -1.57
CA CYS A 56 -1.40 -10.06 -1.20
C CYS A 56 -1.44 -11.40 -0.45
N ARG A 57 -0.66 -12.40 -0.90
CA ARG A 57 -0.58 -13.71 -0.24
C ARG A 57 -0.06 -13.58 1.21
N GLU A 58 1.01 -12.81 1.41
CA GLU A 58 1.59 -12.59 2.74
C GLU A 58 0.68 -11.77 3.65
N ILE A 59 0.03 -10.73 3.10
CA ILE A 59 -0.94 -9.92 3.83
C ILE A 59 -2.11 -10.78 4.29
N ILE A 60 -2.71 -11.59 3.42
CA ILE A 60 -3.81 -12.49 3.78
C ILE A 60 -3.38 -13.48 4.88
N ALA A 61 -2.17 -14.02 4.79
CA ALA A 61 -1.62 -14.93 5.81
C ALA A 61 -1.38 -14.24 7.17
N GLY A 62 -1.07 -12.94 7.17
CA GLY A 62 -0.80 -12.14 8.37
C GLY A 62 -2.02 -11.40 8.93
N ALA A 63 -3.06 -11.18 8.14
CA ALA A 63 -4.14 -10.22 8.42
C ALA A 63 -4.84 -10.48 9.76
N ALA A 64 -5.14 -11.74 10.10
CA ALA A 64 -5.85 -12.10 11.32
C ALA A 64 -5.06 -11.78 12.61
N ARG A 65 -3.75 -11.60 12.51
CA ARG A 65 -2.84 -11.36 13.65
C ARG A 65 -2.33 -9.92 13.72
N ALA A 66 -2.58 -9.13 12.67
CA ALA A 66 -2.07 -7.77 12.61
C ALA A 66 -2.91 -6.82 13.47
N PRO A 67 -2.27 -5.99 14.33
CA PRO A 67 -2.98 -4.97 15.10
C PRO A 67 -3.58 -3.88 14.20
N ALA A 68 -2.96 -3.62 13.05
CA ALA A 68 -3.44 -2.71 12.02
C ALA A 68 -3.16 -3.28 10.62
N LEU A 69 -4.22 -3.53 9.85
CA LEU A 69 -4.09 -4.15 8.52
C LEU A 69 -3.34 -3.25 7.53
N LEU A 70 -3.53 -1.93 7.59
CA LEU A 70 -2.85 -0.98 6.71
C LEU A 70 -1.34 -0.95 6.96
N THR A 71 -0.91 -0.98 8.22
CA THR A 71 0.52 -1.04 8.59
C THR A 71 1.13 -2.35 8.09
N LEU A 72 0.49 -3.50 8.35
CA LEU A 72 0.93 -4.79 7.79
C LEU A 72 1.05 -4.73 6.27
N ALA A 73 0.02 -4.23 5.60
CA ALA A 73 -0.01 -4.16 4.14
C ALA A 73 1.11 -3.28 3.58
N TYR A 74 1.39 -2.15 4.24
CA TYR A 74 2.51 -1.30 3.88
C TYR A 74 3.85 -2.01 4.09
N ASP A 75 4.12 -2.54 5.28
CA ASP A 75 5.41 -3.16 5.62
C ASP A 75 5.75 -4.33 4.69
N VAL A 76 4.80 -5.23 4.48
CA VAL A 76 4.95 -6.39 3.58
C VAL A 76 5.21 -5.93 2.15
N THR A 77 4.40 -4.99 1.65
CA THR A 77 4.51 -4.56 0.25
C THR A 77 5.80 -3.77 0.02
N HIS A 78 6.15 -2.86 0.94
CA HIS A 78 7.38 -2.09 0.90
C HIS A 78 8.61 -3.01 0.91
N GLY A 79 8.65 -3.96 1.85
CA GLY A 79 9.77 -4.91 1.97
C GLY A 79 9.98 -5.77 0.72
N LEU A 80 8.91 -6.30 0.14
CA LEU A 80 8.99 -7.10 -1.10
C LEU A 80 9.39 -6.25 -2.32
N VAL A 81 8.96 -5.00 -2.39
CA VAL A 81 9.38 -4.07 -3.45
C VAL A 81 10.86 -3.71 -3.29
N ASP A 82 11.34 -3.48 -2.07
CA ASP A 82 12.75 -3.18 -1.81
C ASP A 82 13.65 -4.39 -2.11
N ASP A 83 13.22 -5.60 -1.74
CA ASP A 83 13.92 -6.84 -2.10
C ASP A 83 13.99 -7.04 -3.62
N PHE A 84 12.89 -6.76 -4.32
CA PHE A 84 12.86 -6.77 -5.77
C PHE A 84 13.85 -5.77 -6.38
N HIS A 85 13.94 -4.54 -5.86
CA HIS A 85 14.90 -3.56 -6.35
C HIS A 85 16.36 -3.98 -6.09
N ARG A 86 16.63 -4.57 -4.93
CA ARG A 86 17.97 -5.09 -4.57
C ARG A 86 18.45 -6.19 -5.51
N THR A 87 17.54 -7.04 -5.98
CA THR A 87 17.88 -8.20 -6.83
C THR A 87 17.89 -7.89 -8.33
N ALA A 88 17.20 -6.84 -8.77
CA ALA A 88 16.89 -6.63 -10.19
C ALA A 88 17.91 -5.86 -11.04
N ALA A 89 19.05 -5.41 -10.49
CA ALA A 89 20.01 -4.48 -11.12
C ALA A 89 19.34 -3.15 -11.57
N GLU A 90 19.75 -2.05 -10.93
CA GLU A 90 19.08 -0.75 -10.89
C GLU A 90 18.64 -0.16 -12.23
N LEU A 91 17.33 -0.14 -12.48
CA LEU A 91 16.71 0.87 -13.34
C LEU A 91 16.32 2.07 -12.45
N PRO A 92 16.52 3.32 -12.91
CA PRO A 92 16.26 4.51 -12.10
C PRO A 92 14.80 4.56 -11.63
N ASN A 93 14.60 4.68 -10.32
CA ASN A 93 13.27 4.94 -9.75
C ASN A 93 12.91 6.42 -10.05
N PRO A 94 11.73 6.72 -10.62
CA PRO A 94 11.35 8.09 -10.97
C PRO A 94 11.26 9.05 -9.76
N LEU A 95 11.33 8.56 -8.52
CA LEU A 95 11.34 9.37 -7.30
C LEU A 95 12.68 9.32 -6.55
N SER A 96 13.76 8.87 -7.20
CA SER A 96 15.10 8.71 -6.59
C SER A 96 15.63 9.99 -5.94
N GLY A 97 15.25 11.18 -6.46
CA GLY A 97 15.70 12.48 -5.95
C GLY A 97 15.04 12.95 -4.64
N LEU A 98 14.01 12.26 -4.15
CA LEU A 98 13.38 12.56 -2.86
C LEU A 98 13.94 11.67 -1.74
N PRO A 99 14.06 12.20 -0.49
CA PRO A 99 14.27 11.37 0.70
C PRO A 99 13.23 10.25 0.78
N GLY A 100 13.65 9.05 1.21
CA GLY A 100 12.80 7.85 1.20
C GLY A 100 11.42 8.06 1.82
N GLN A 101 11.35 8.72 2.98
CA GLN A 101 10.07 8.98 3.64
C GLN A 101 9.16 9.95 2.85
N GLN A 102 9.72 10.98 2.21
CA GLN A 102 8.95 11.92 1.39
C GLN A 102 8.40 11.24 0.14
N ARG A 103 9.21 10.36 -0.47
CA ARG A 103 8.80 9.51 -1.60
C ARG A 103 7.60 8.64 -1.22
N GLU A 104 7.68 7.94 -0.10
CA GLU A 104 6.58 7.07 0.36
C GLU A 104 5.30 7.86 0.63
N ILE A 105 5.41 9.03 1.26
CA ILE A 105 4.27 9.94 1.44
C ILE A 105 3.64 10.32 0.09
N MET A 106 4.44 10.68 -0.91
CA MET A 106 3.92 11.04 -2.24
C MET A 106 3.29 9.85 -2.97
N VAL A 107 3.89 8.66 -2.91
CA VAL A 107 3.31 7.46 -3.53
C VAL A 107 1.96 7.13 -2.89
N LEU A 108 1.91 7.08 -1.55
CA LEU A 108 0.69 6.72 -0.82
C LEU A 108 -0.42 7.75 -1.02
N ARG A 109 -0.09 9.05 -1.02
CA ARG A 109 -1.08 10.14 -1.12
C ARG A 109 -1.56 10.38 -2.54
N SER A 110 -0.67 10.34 -3.54
CA SER A 110 -0.99 10.79 -4.90
C SER A 110 -1.25 9.63 -5.87
N LEU A 111 -0.51 8.53 -5.77
CA LEU A 111 -0.61 7.42 -6.71
C LEU A 111 -1.52 6.30 -6.20
N VAL A 112 -1.45 6.01 -4.90
CA VAL A 112 -2.31 5.00 -4.26
C VAL A 112 -3.66 5.62 -3.87
N GLY A 113 -3.65 6.85 -3.34
CA GLY A 113 -4.84 7.63 -2.99
C GLY A 113 -5.27 7.55 -1.53
N LEU A 114 -4.35 7.21 -0.61
CA LEU A 114 -4.63 7.16 0.82
C LEU A 114 -4.86 8.56 1.41
N SER A 115 -5.70 8.66 2.44
CA SER A 115 -5.85 9.88 3.26
C SER A 115 -4.57 10.18 4.04
N ALA A 116 -4.45 11.37 4.67
CA ALA A 116 -3.27 11.69 5.47
C ALA A 116 -3.24 10.83 6.75
N GLU A 117 -4.41 10.52 7.26
CA GLU A 117 -4.67 9.67 8.42
C GLU A 117 -4.29 8.21 8.12
N ASP A 118 -4.76 7.65 7.01
CA ASP A 118 -4.40 6.29 6.59
C ASP A 118 -2.92 6.16 6.24
N THR A 119 -2.34 7.22 5.63
CA THR A 119 -0.89 7.27 5.37
C THR A 119 -0.10 7.27 6.67
N ALA A 120 -0.56 7.99 7.70
CA ALA A 120 0.09 8.03 9.00
C ALA A 120 0.05 6.66 9.69
N ILE A 121 -1.08 5.95 9.60
CA ILE A 121 -1.22 4.56 10.08
C ILE A 121 -0.27 3.63 9.32
N ALA A 122 -0.24 3.72 7.99
CA ALA A 122 0.63 2.90 7.16
C ALA A 122 2.12 3.09 7.50
N LEU A 123 2.55 4.35 7.67
CA LEU A 123 3.94 4.71 7.94
C LEU A 123 4.35 4.67 9.43
N GLY A 124 3.41 4.37 10.34
CA GLY A 124 3.67 4.39 11.79
C GLY A 124 4.10 5.76 12.33
N CYS A 125 3.59 6.86 11.74
CA CYS A 125 3.96 8.22 12.11
C CYS A 125 2.73 9.10 12.40
N SER A 126 2.93 10.39 12.72
CA SER A 126 1.82 11.30 12.98
C SER A 126 1.25 11.91 11.68
N VAL A 127 -0.04 12.24 11.69
CA VAL A 127 -0.70 12.94 10.56
C VAL A 127 -0.01 14.28 10.24
N GLN A 128 0.48 14.98 11.27
CA GLN A 128 1.26 16.21 11.08
C GLN A 128 2.58 15.95 10.35
N ALA A 129 3.28 14.86 10.67
CA ALA A 129 4.50 14.47 9.97
C ALA A 129 4.23 14.15 8.49
N VAL A 130 3.11 13.48 8.18
CA VAL A 130 2.67 13.23 6.79
C VAL A 130 2.45 14.54 6.05
N ARG A 131 1.67 15.47 6.62
CA ARG A 131 1.36 16.77 5.98
C ARG A 131 2.62 17.60 5.74
N LEU A 132 3.54 17.63 6.72
CA LEU A 132 4.81 18.35 6.59
C LEU A 132 5.73 17.70 5.54
N GLY A 133 5.83 16.37 5.54
CA GLY A 133 6.60 15.62 4.55
C GLY A 133 6.07 15.83 3.12
N GLN A 134 4.74 15.82 2.95
CA GLN A 134 4.09 16.11 1.67
C GLN A 134 4.40 17.53 1.20
N HIS A 135 4.27 18.52 2.08
CA HIS A 135 4.58 19.92 1.74
C HIS A 135 6.03 20.07 1.28
N ARG A 136 6.98 19.46 2.00
CA ARG A 136 8.42 19.49 1.65
C ARG A 136 8.69 18.84 0.30
N ALA A 137 8.09 17.67 0.04
CA ALA A 137 8.24 16.97 -1.23
C ALA A 137 7.74 17.81 -2.40
N LEU A 138 6.55 18.40 -2.28
CA LEU A 138 5.97 19.26 -3.33
C LEU A 138 6.82 20.51 -3.58
N THR A 139 7.38 21.12 -2.53
CA THR A 139 8.30 22.25 -2.66
C THR A 139 9.59 21.84 -3.38
N ALA A 140 10.14 20.66 -3.09
CA ALA A 140 11.34 20.15 -3.75
C ALA A 140 11.10 19.75 -5.23
N LEU A 141 9.87 19.36 -5.58
CA LEU A 141 9.47 18.98 -6.94
C LEU A 141 9.07 20.17 -7.82
N ARG A 142 8.95 21.39 -7.28
CA ARG A 142 8.68 22.57 -8.10
C ARG A 142 9.88 22.83 -9.01
N PRO A 143 9.66 23.08 -10.31
CA PRO A 143 10.75 23.52 -11.17
C PRO A 143 11.34 24.83 -10.63
N ALA A 144 12.66 24.98 -10.71
CA ALA A 144 13.31 26.24 -10.36
C ALA A 144 12.68 27.38 -11.17
N PRO A 145 12.43 28.56 -10.58
CA PRO A 145 12.01 29.72 -11.35
C PRO A 145 13.08 30.00 -12.42
N ALA A 146 12.63 30.09 -13.67
CA ALA A 146 13.48 30.34 -14.84
C ALA A 146 14.12 31.73 -14.80
#